data_AF-A0A7S1PT54-F1
#
_entry.id   AF-A0A7S1PT54-F1
#
_cell.length_a   1.000
_cell.length_b   1.000
_cell.length_c   1.000
_cell.angle_alpha   90.00
_cell.angle_beta   90.00
_cell.angle_gamma   90.00
#
_symmetry.space_group_name_H-M   'P 1'
#
loop_
_entity.id
_entity.type
_entity.pdbx_description
1 polymer ?
#
loop_
_entity_poly.entity_id
_entity_poly.type
_entity_poly.pdbx_seq_one_letter_code
_entity_poly.pdbx_strand_id
1 'polypeptide(L)'
;SCGGGWQSRARVLLARAADGGKPCEGSLIEMRVCNVVPCALDLLDCLYSDWQVWSGCGTDGQRYRSRKVARPAGAGGTACTGGLEETQACEDDPKVDCVVSTWTLWSPCDKSCGGGQAQ
;
A
#
# COMPACT_ATOMS: atom_id res chain seq x y z
N SER A 1 -11.33 22.49 32.14
CA SER A 1 -11.73 21.56 31.06
C SER A 1 -10.82 20.35 31.13
N CYS A 2 -11.38 19.16 31.01
CA CYS A 2 -10.63 17.91 30.91
C CYS A 2 -11.09 17.18 29.62
N GLY A 3 -10.31 16.21 29.15
CA GLY A 3 -10.48 15.60 27.81
C GLY A 3 -9.39 16.09 26.85
N GLY A 4 -8.55 15.14 26.39
CA GLY A 4 -7.45 15.42 25.46
C GLY A 4 -7.88 15.66 24.01
N GLY A 5 -6.90 15.83 23.13
CA GLY A 5 -7.07 15.99 21.68
C GLY A 5 -6.38 14.88 20.87
N TRP A 6 -6.52 14.94 19.54
CA TRP A 6 -5.99 13.95 18.61
C TRP A 6 -4.95 14.57 17.67
N GLN A 7 -3.88 13.83 17.41
CA GLN A 7 -2.88 14.15 16.38
C GLN A 7 -2.79 12.97 15.42
N SER A 8 -2.69 13.28 14.12
CA SER A 8 -2.38 12.29 13.10
C SER A 8 -1.19 12.74 12.27
N ARG A 9 -0.45 11.77 11.75
CA ARG A 9 0.57 11.98 10.73
C ARG A 9 0.38 10.95 9.63
N ALA A 10 0.65 11.37 8.41
CA ALA A 10 0.57 10.52 7.23
C ALA A 10 1.91 10.52 6.49
N ARG A 11 2.25 9.39 5.91
CA ARG A 11 3.32 9.25 4.91
C ARG A 11 2.69 8.80 3.60
N VAL A 12 3.18 9.33 2.50
CA VAL A 12 2.74 8.98 1.15
C VAL A 12 3.77 8.09 0.47
N LEU A 13 3.31 7.15 -0.36
CA LEU A 13 4.19 6.35 -1.20
C LEU A 13 4.72 7.23 -2.33
N LEU A 14 6.04 7.45 -2.36
CA LEU A 14 6.70 8.23 -3.41
C LEU A 14 6.82 7.46 -4.73
N ALA A 15 6.93 6.13 -4.64
CA ALA A 15 6.93 5.22 -5.77
C ALA A 15 6.29 3.90 -5.33
N ARG A 16 5.59 3.26 -6.26
CA ARG A 16 5.05 1.91 -6.06
C ARG A 16 6.11 0.88 -6.43
N ALA A 17 5.97 -0.32 -5.91
CA ALA A 17 6.76 -1.44 -6.39
C ALA A 17 6.42 -1.69 -7.87
N ALA A 18 7.46 -1.91 -8.68
CA ALA A 18 7.38 -2.26 -10.09
C ALA A 18 8.39 -3.37 -10.37
N ASP A 19 8.21 -4.09 -11.49
CA ASP A 19 9.16 -5.09 -12.00
C ASP A 19 9.55 -6.18 -10.98
N GLY A 20 8.61 -6.60 -10.12
CA GLY A 20 8.86 -7.60 -9.07
C GLY A 20 9.60 -7.06 -7.84
N GLY A 21 9.73 -5.74 -7.71
CA GLY A 21 10.25 -5.08 -6.51
C GLY A 21 9.41 -5.37 -5.27
N LYS A 22 10.04 -5.35 -4.08
CA LYS A 22 9.32 -5.60 -2.82
C LYS A 22 8.35 -4.45 -2.52
N PRO A 23 7.08 -4.74 -2.21
CA PRO A 23 6.12 -3.72 -1.84
C PRO A 23 6.46 -3.08 -0.49
N CYS A 24 6.00 -1.84 -0.31
CA CYS A 24 6.10 -1.17 0.97
C CYS A 24 5.09 -1.77 1.94
N GLU A 25 5.58 -2.29 3.06
CA GLU A 25 4.76 -2.84 4.13
C GLU A 25 4.52 -1.81 5.25
N GLY A 26 3.35 -1.93 5.90
CA GLY A 26 2.97 -1.16 7.07
C GLY A 26 2.04 0.02 6.80
N SER A 27 1.72 0.76 7.88
CA SER A 27 0.70 1.80 7.84
C SER A 27 1.16 3.07 7.12
N LEU A 28 0.25 3.72 6.39
CA LEU A 28 0.48 5.03 5.79
C LEU A 28 0.01 6.18 6.68
N ILE A 29 -0.94 5.91 7.59
CA ILE A 29 -1.46 6.89 8.54
C ILE A 29 -1.29 6.36 9.97
N GLU A 30 -0.79 7.21 10.84
CA GLU A 30 -0.62 6.94 12.26
C GLU A 30 -1.33 8.04 13.07
N MET A 31 -1.95 7.65 14.17
CA MET A 31 -2.70 8.56 15.04
C MET A 31 -2.26 8.37 16.49
N ARG A 32 -2.30 9.45 17.28
CA ARG A 32 -2.01 9.44 18.72
C ARG A 32 -2.83 10.49 19.46
N VAL A 33 -2.96 10.33 20.77
CA VAL A 33 -3.60 11.31 21.67
C VAL A 33 -2.59 12.36 22.12
N CYS A 34 -3.02 13.61 22.31
CA CYS A 34 -2.20 14.69 22.87
C CYS A 34 -2.97 15.53 23.89
N ASN A 35 -2.23 16.26 24.76
CA ASN A 35 -2.78 17.21 25.73
C ASN A 35 -3.84 16.62 26.67
N VAL A 36 -3.55 15.46 27.25
CA VAL A 36 -4.49 14.71 28.09
C VAL A 36 -4.51 15.26 29.51
N VAL A 37 -5.67 15.77 29.94
CA VAL A 37 -5.96 16.04 31.36
C VAL A 37 -6.94 14.96 31.85
N PRO A 38 -6.53 14.05 32.77
CA PRO A 38 -7.36 12.99 33.35
C PRO A 38 -8.69 13.51 33.90
N CYS A 39 -9.82 13.09 33.31
CA CYS A 39 -11.12 13.16 33.97
C CYS A 39 -11.35 11.84 34.73
N ALA A 40 -12.03 11.88 35.88
CA ALA A 40 -12.27 10.71 36.74
C ALA A 40 -13.07 9.56 36.09
N LEU A 41 -13.65 9.77 34.90
CA LEU A 41 -14.44 8.80 34.13
C LEU A 41 -13.70 8.23 32.90
N ASP A 42 -12.47 8.67 32.61
CA ASP A 42 -11.85 8.47 31.30
C ASP A 42 -10.69 7.44 31.26
N LEU A 43 -10.70 6.41 32.11
CA LEU A 43 -9.75 5.28 32.02
C LEU A 43 -10.11 4.28 30.91
N LEU A 44 -10.60 4.77 29.77
CA LEU A 44 -11.00 3.92 28.65
C LEU A 44 -9.88 3.83 27.62
N ASP A 45 -9.47 2.61 27.31
CA ASP A 45 -8.55 2.38 26.20
C ASP A 45 -9.20 2.71 24.86
N CYS A 46 -8.35 3.08 23.91
CA CYS A 46 -8.76 3.29 22.53
C CYS A 46 -9.27 2.00 21.90
N LEU A 47 -10.35 2.11 21.12
CA LEU A 47 -10.95 0.99 20.42
C LEU A 47 -10.93 1.26 18.92
N TYR A 48 -10.39 0.32 18.14
CA TYR A 48 -10.53 0.32 16.70
C TYR A 48 -11.88 -0.25 16.28
N SER A 49 -12.38 0.20 15.13
CA SER A 49 -13.41 -0.55 14.40
C SER A 49 -12.80 -1.82 13.80
N ASP A 50 -13.67 -2.73 13.37
CA ASP A 50 -13.25 -3.80 12.49
C ASP A 50 -12.60 -3.24 11.22
N TRP A 51 -11.68 -4.02 10.68
CA TRP A 51 -11.12 -3.77 9.36
C TRP A 51 -12.20 -3.92 8.31
N GLN A 52 -12.22 -2.99 7.37
CA GLN A 52 -12.94 -3.17 6.12
C GLN A 52 -12.35 -4.37 5.36
N VAL A 53 -13.17 -4.93 4.47
CA VAL A 53 -12.69 -5.94 3.52
C VAL A 53 -11.53 -5.37 2.70
N TRP A 54 -10.58 -6.23 2.34
CA TRP A 54 -9.52 -5.85 1.41
C TRP A 54 -10.12 -5.40 0.08
N SER A 55 -9.53 -4.35 -0.50
CA SER A 55 -9.79 -3.99 -1.90
C SER A 55 -9.38 -5.13 -2.83
N GLY A 56 -9.90 -5.09 -4.06
CA GLY A 56 -9.31 -5.87 -5.15
C GLY A 56 -7.83 -5.52 -5.36
N CYS A 57 -7.11 -6.41 -6.04
CA CYS A 57 -5.73 -6.15 -6.43
C CYS A 57 -5.68 -5.00 -7.43
N GLY A 58 -4.92 -3.95 -7.11
CA GLY A 58 -4.64 -2.85 -8.01
C GLY A 58 -3.68 -3.28 -9.13
N THR A 59 -3.59 -2.47 -10.18
CA THR A 59 -2.63 -2.68 -11.27
C THR A 59 -1.16 -2.57 -10.83
N ASP A 60 -0.94 -2.20 -9.57
CA ASP A 60 0.35 -2.13 -8.89
C ASP A 60 0.66 -3.37 -8.05
N GLY A 61 -0.12 -4.45 -8.20
CA GLY A 61 0.09 -5.72 -7.49
C GLY A 61 -0.21 -5.64 -5.99
N GLN A 62 -0.95 -4.61 -5.57
CA GLN A 62 -1.17 -4.27 -4.17
C GLN A 62 -2.66 -4.21 -3.86
N ARG A 63 -3.02 -4.60 -2.63
CA ARG A 63 -4.36 -4.43 -2.07
C ARG A 63 -4.31 -3.61 -0.78
N TYR A 64 -5.41 -2.94 -0.49
CA TYR A 64 -5.52 -2.00 0.62
C TYR A 64 -6.73 -2.33 1.49
N ARG A 65 -6.61 -2.12 2.80
CA ARG A 65 -7.77 -2.09 3.70
C ARG A 65 -7.63 -0.94 4.69
N SER A 66 -8.77 -0.51 5.21
CA SER A 66 -8.83 0.57 6.19
C SER A 66 -9.69 0.20 7.39
N ARG A 67 -9.44 0.84 8.52
CA ARG A 67 -10.27 0.81 9.72
C ARG A 67 -10.31 2.21 10.33
N LYS A 68 -11.21 2.42 11.29
CA LYS A 68 -11.35 3.70 12.00
C LYS A 68 -11.08 3.52 13.48
N VAL A 69 -10.85 4.63 14.17
CA VAL A 69 -10.95 4.66 15.64
C VAL A 69 -12.44 4.68 15.98
N ALA A 70 -12.96 3.58 16.50
CA ALA A 70 -14.35 3.46 16.93
C ALA A 70 -14.58 4.22 18.24
N ARG A 71 -13.61 4.19 19.14
CA ARG A 71 -13.64 5.00 20.37
C ARG A 71 -12.27 5.58 20.68
N PRO A 72 -12.18 6.90 20.91
CA PRO A 72 -10.98 7.54 21.41
C PRO A 72 -10.56 6.97 22.78
N ALA A 73 -9.25 6.91 23.06
CA ALA A 73 -8.79 6.69 24.43
C ALA A 73 -9.21 7.88 25.29
N GLY A 74 -9.71 7.57 26.47
CA GLY A 74 -9.95 8.55 27.51
C GLY A 74 -8.64 8.97 28.19
N ALA A 75 -8.75 10.00 29.02
CA ALA A 75 -7.67 10.53 29.79
C ALA A 75 -7.18 9.57 30.89
N GLY A 76 -6.09 8.87 30.56
CA GLY A 76 -5.46 7.82 31.38
C GLY A 76 -5.55 6.43 30.76
N GLY A 77 -6.33 6.25 29.68
CA GLY A 77 -6.38 5.03 28.89
C GLY A 77 -5.26 4.92 27.84
N THR A 78 -5.06 3.71 27.33
CA THR A 78 -4.05 3.38 26.32
C THR A 78 -4.46 3.93 24.96
N ALA A 79 -3.61 4.76 24.37
CA ALA A 79 -3.83 5.31 23.04
C ALA A 79 -3.77 4.23 21.94
N CYS A 80 -4.56 4.42 20.89
CA CYS A 80 -4.40 3.68 19.64
C CYS A 80 -3.03 4.01 19.03
N THR A 81 -2.16 3.00 18.84
CA THR A 81 -0.83 3.17 18.24
C THR A 81 -0.67 2.53 16.86
N GLY A 82 -1.56 1.58 16.53
CA GLY A 82 -1.63 0.94 15.21
C GLY A 82 -2.14 1.83 14.06
N GLY A 83 -1.94 1.35 12.84
CA GLY A 83 -2.38 2.01 11.61
C GLY A 83 -3.89 2.01 11.38
N LEU A 84 -4.37 3.00 10.62
CA LEU A 84 -5.75 3.04 10.11
C LEU A 84 -5.87 2.50 8.68
N GLU A 85 -4.75 2.35 7.99
CA GLU A 85 -4.67 1.83 6.64
C GLU A 85 -3.55 0.81 6.59
N GLU A 86 -3.78 -0.27 5.84
CA GLU A 86 -2.80 -1.32 5.64
C GLU A 86 -2.70 -1.65 4.15
N THR A 87 -1.47 -1.87 3.70
CA THR A 87 -1.16 -2.28 2.34
C THR A 87 -0.53 -3.67 2.38
N GLN A 88 -0.92 -4.52 1.44
CA GLN A 88 -0.33 -5.85 1.29
C GLN A 88 -0.18 -6.20 -0.19
N ALA A 89 0.83 -7.02 -0.50
CA ALA A 89 0.97 -7.66 -1.81
C ALA A 89 -0.21 -8.59 -2.11
N CYS A 90 -0.53 -8.74 -3.39
CA CYS A 90 -1.42 -9.80 -3.85
C CYS A 90 -0.67 -11.15 -3.83
N GLU A 91 -1.29 -12.19 -3.26
CA GLU A 91 -0.69 -13.55 -3.21
C GLU A 91 -0.69 -14.22 -4.60
N ASP A 92 -1.59 -13.80 -5.48
CA ASP A 92 -1.68 -14.19 -6.88
C ASP A 92 -1.58 -12.93 -7.75
N ASP A 93 -0.38 -12.38 -7.91
CA ASP A 93 -0.17 -11.43 -9.02
C ASP A 93 -0.08 -12.26 -10.31
N PRO A 94 -1.01 -12.15 -11.27
CA PRO A 94 -0.79 -12.71 -12.59
C PRO A 94 0.44 -11.99 -13.15
N LYS A 95 1.55 -12.72 -13.30
CA LYS A 95 2.74 -12.18 -13.96
C LYS A 95 2.29 -11.58 -15.28
N VAL A 96 2.31 -10.26 -15.39
CA VAL A 96 2.13 -9.60 -16.67
C VAL A 96 3.44 -9.78 -17.40
N ASP A 97 3.57 -10.89 -18.11
CA ASP A 97 4.69 -11.10 -19.03
C ASP A 97 4.66 -9.97 -20.07
N CYS A 98 5.81 -9.37 -20.34
CA CYS A 98 5.96 -8.46 -21.47
C CYS A 98 5.59 -9.20 -22.77
N VAL A 99 4.39 -8.95 -23.28
CA VAL A 99 3.97 -9.43 -24.60
C VAL A 99 4.60 -8.50 -25.64
N VAL A 100 5.78 -8.87 -26.12
CA VAL A 100 6.34 -8.28 -27.34
C VAL A 100 5.56 -8.84 -28.53
N SER A 101 5.19 -7.96 -29.47
CA SER A 101 4.57 -8.41 -30.71
C SER A 101 5.49 -9.38 -31.45
N THR A 102 4.91 -10.29 -32.25
CA THR A 102 5.68 -11.10 -33.19
C THR A 102 6.62 -10.23 -33.99
N TRP A 103 7.88 -10.66 -34.13
CA TRP A 103 8.85 -10.03 -35.01
C TRP A 103 8.19 -9.78 -36.37
N THR A 104 8.28 -8.55 -36.86
CA THR A 104 8.01 -8.30 -38.26
C THR A 104 8.98 -9.15 -39.08
N LEU A 105 8.55 -9.60 -40.26
CA LEU A 105 9.47 -10.23 -41.22
C LEU A 105 10.68 -9.31 -41.40
N TRP A 106 11.87 -9.92 -41.50
CA TRP A 106 13.07 -9.20 -41.87
C TRP A 106 12.78 -8.39 -43.13
N SER A 107 13.12 -7.11 -43.09
CA SER A 107 13.11 -6.29 -44.30
C SER A 107 13.90 -7.02 -45.39
N PRO A 108 13.41 -7.05 -46.64
CA PRO A 108 14.21 -7.57 -47.74
C PRO A 108 15.54 -6.81 -47.76
N CYS A 109 16.62 -7.55 -47.97
CA CYS A 109 17.95 -6.96 -47.99
C CYS A 109 18.00 -5.87 -49.08
N ASP A 110 18.35 -4.63 -48.72
CA ASP A 110 18.43 -3.49 -49.65
C ASP A 110 19.49 -3.69 -50.74
N LYS A 111 20.29 -4.76 -50.68
CA LYS A 111 21.30 -5.10 -51.66
C LYS A 111 21.17 -6.54 -52.13
N SER A 112 20.87 -6.70 -53.42
CA SER A 112 21.12 -7.92 -54.16
C SER A 112 22.59 -7.97 -54.59
N CYS A 113 23.44 -8.66 -53.85
CA CYS A 113 24.75 -9.08 -54.35
C CYS A 113 24.71 -10.59 -54.63
N GLY A 114 24.76 -10.93 -55.93
CA GLY A 114 24.92 -12.30 -56.40
C GLY A 114 26.34 -12.80 -56.15
N GLY A 115 26.44 -14.06 -55.70
CA GLY A 115 27.70 -14.78 -55.59
C GLY A 115 27.62 -15.91 -54.59
N GLY A 116 27.45 -17.14 -55.07
CA GLY A 116 27.45 -18.34 -54.23
C GLY A 116 28.85 -18.78 -53.82
N GLN A 117 28.89 -19.72 -52.87
CA GLN A 117 29.74 -20.91 -52.92
C GLN A 117 29.21 -21.95 -51.93
N ALA A 118 29.16 -23.19 -52.42
CA ALA A 118 28.86 -24.40 -51.67
C ALA A 118 30.06 -24.82 -50.83
N GLN A 119 29.79 -25.50 -49.71
CA GLN A 119 30.71 -26.50 -49.16
C GLN A 119 29.95 -27.80 -48.98
#